data_AF-A0A9N9WDL7-F1
#
_entry.id   AF-A0A9N9WDL7-F1
#
_cell.length_a   1.000
_cell.length_b   1.000
_cell.length_c   1.000
_cell.angle_alpha   90.00
_cell.angle_beta   90.00
_cell.angle_gamma   90.00
#
_symmetry.space_group_name_H-M   'P 1'
#
loop_
_entity.id
_entity.type
_entity.pdbx_description
1 polymer ?
#
loop_
_entity_poly.entity_id
_entity_poly.type
_entity_poly.pdbx_seq_one_letter_code
_entity_poly.pdbx_strand_id
1 'polypeptide(L)'
;MDSPVSAFAMYRKKKKTNSEKKKKKQINAAASPKTSSNNVADRIMIEVAQKIKRKQKKTKGLKNIIKKKNHKKKTNKVKQLRVTKKSKSEMLRSPEVSESDAASPLIQIPPSKHANYYENIHSDDTSSHSSNSSFEFTPIQTDSVEEGLKVFKWMIAPYNPNEFLNSIWEKKPLHIARSKSTYYKEIISTPIIDDMLRNENIQFTKNIDITSYVDQKRETHNPEGRAHPHLVWDFYLNGCSIRLLNPQTYIPKLHLLNTTLQEFFNSFVGANAYLTPPDSQGFAPHYDDIEAFILQAEGKKHWRIYKPRSDNEILPRVSSKNFDQNEIGEPILEVTLEAGDMLYFPRGYIHQGITIDGEHSLHVTVSMYQKHSWADLFEKMIPAALQMAINENVELRCGLPFDIYENFGLVNSDVITPRRKEIEELMKSLFDKIKNHLPIDDAVDQMNKNYQHDALPPVLSDLEKAVTVFGDSDVMIENGKVTNRVEIGLDTKIRLLRKNILRMVSEEKIRLYYYVENSLEYHGNDLPFLEIEEELAPAIETLITSYPEYVSVENLDVPNESDKLQIADALWSRGLIMTEYPLESIDDD
;
A
#
# COMPACT_ATOMS: atom_id res chain seq x y z
N MET A 1 39.70 -8.75 37.03
CA MET A 1 38.44 -8.17 36.55
C MET A 1 38.22 -8.74 35.16
N ASP A 2 37.31 -9.69 35.04
CA ASP A 2 36.98 -10.27 33.74
C ASP A 2 36.31 -9.18 32.88
N SER A 3 36.86 -8.92 31.69
CA SER A 3 36.25 -8.04 30.71
C SER A 3 34.81 -8.50 30.43
N PRO A 4 33.83 -7.59 30.31
CA PRO A 4 32.47 -7.97 29.98
C PRO A 4 32.46 -8.81 28.69
N VAL A 5 31.86 -10.00 28.77
CA VAL A 5 31.86 -10.94 27.64
C VAL A 5 30.87 -10.43 26.59
N SER A 6 31.39 -10.05 25.42
CA SER A 6 30.58 -9.64 24.26
C SER A 6 29.52 -10.69 23.90
N ALA A 7 28.30 -10.25 23.60
CA ALA A 7 27.21 -11.11 23.17
C ALA A 7 27.57 -11.83 21.87
N PHE A 8 28.19 -11.13 20.91
CA PHE A 8 28.72 -11.71 19.68
C PHE A 8 29.65 -12.89 19.96
N ALA A 9 30.60 -12.73 20.89
CA ALA A 9 31.52 -13.80 21.28
C ALA A 9 30.81 -15.01 21.92
N MET A 10 29.78 -14.78 22.74
CA MET A 10 28.97 -15.84 23.36
C MET A 10 28.15 -16.62 22.33
N TYR A 11 27.51 -15.94 21.37
CA TYR A 11 26.72 -16.57 20.32
C TYR A 11 27.60 -17.35 19.33
N ARG A 12 28.76 -16.82 18.95
CA ARG A 12 29.73 -17.53 18.10
C ARG A 12 30.25 -18.80 18.76
N LYS A 13 30.51 -18.76 20.09
CA LYS A 13 30.87 -19.96 20.88
C LYS A 13 29.71 -20.96 20.95
N LYS A 14 28.48 -20.50 21.20
CA LYS A 14 27.28 -21.37 21.21
C LYS A 14 27.04 -22.08 19.88
N LYS A 15 27.27 -21.44 18.73
CA LYS A 15 27.18 -22.09 17.41
C LYS A 15 28.20 -23.22 17.24
N LYS A 16 29.43 -23.05 17.75
CA LYS A 16 30.45 -24.11 17.76
C LYS A 16 30.09 -25.27 18.71
N THR A 17 29.33 -25.03 19.77
CA THR A 17 28.93 -26.08 20.73
C THR A 17 27.58 -26.74 20.39
N ASN A 18 26.70 -26.05 19.67
CA ASN A 18 25.34 -26.54 19.33
C ASN A 18 25.29 -27.53 18.14
N SER A 19 26.43 -27.91 17.55
CA SER A 19 26.48 -29.11 16.70
C SER A 19 26.28 -30.42 17.49
N GLU A 20 26.22 -30.36 18.82
CA GLU A 20 25.87 -31.50 19.65
C GLU A 20 24.76 -31.17 20.66
N LYS A 21 23.66 -31.94 20.56
CA LYS A 21 22.59 -32.20 21.55
C LYS A 21 21.43 -31.19 21.66
N LYS A 22 20.34 -31.54 20.95
CA LYS A 22 18.95 -31.20 21.32
C LYS A 22 18.54 -31.96 22.59
N LYS A 23 18.04 -31.29 23.63
CA LYS A 23 17.04 -31.84 24.56
C LYS A 23 16.13 -30.74 25.13
N LYS A 24 14.83 -31.02 25.08
CA LYS A 24 13.67 -30.20 25.50
C LYS A 24 13.74 -29.79 26.98
N LYS A 25 13.30 -28.57 27.29
CA LYS A 25 12.80 -28.19 28.62
C LYS A 25 11.54 -27.32 28.49
N GLN A 26 10.49 -27.73 29.21
CA GLN A 26 9.25 -27.00 29.45
C GLN A 26 9.52 -25.75 30.31
N ILE A 27 8.78 -24.67 30.07
CA ILE A 27 8.77 -23.46 30.90
C ILE A 27 7.32 -23.17 31.33
N ASN A 28 7.16 -22.95 32.63
CA ASN A 28 5.92 -22.58 33.31
C ASN A 28 5.57 -21.11 33.06
N ALA A 29 4.28 -20.81 32.96
CA ALA A 29 3.72 -19.48 32.82
C ALA A 29 3.92 -18.62 34.07
N ALA A 30 4.31 -17.36 33.88
CA ALA A 30 4.36 -16.33 34.91
C ALA A 30 3.52 -15.11 34.49
N ALA A 31 2.88 -14.51 35.49
CA ALA A 31 1.80 -13.52 35.38
C ALA A 31 2.24 -12.15 34.81
N SER A 32 1.27 -11.51 34.16
CA SER A 32 1.35 -10.19 33.52
C SER A 32 1.31 -9.03 34.53
N PRO A 33 2.13 -7.97 34.36
CA PRO A 33 1.97 -6.70 35.07
C PRO A 33 0.98 -5.78 34.32
N LYS A 34 0.12 -5.12 35.10
CA LYS A 34 -0.80 -4.05 34.66
C LYS A 34 -0.01 -2.78 34.34
N THR A 35 -0.26 -2.17 33.19
CA THR A 35 0.23 -0.84 32.80
C THR A 35 -0.90 0.18 32.86
N SER A 36 -0.71 1.23 33.68
CA SER A 36 -1.55 2.42 33.76
C SER A 36 -1.05 3.48 32.77
N SER A 37 -1.85 3.82 31.76
CA SER A 37 -1.59 4.90 30.81
C SER A 37 -2.20 6.22 31.31
N ASN A 38 -1.36 7.19 31.67
CA ASN A 38 -1.77 8.60 31.80
C ASN A 38 -1.23 9.35 30.58
N ASN A 39 -2.05 9.54 29.55
CA ASN A 39 -1.68 10.34 28.38
C ASN A 39 -2.14 11.79 28.56
N VAL A 40 -1.17 12.70 28.59
CA VAL A 40 -1.36 14.15 28.72
C VAL A 40 -1.76 14.79 27.36
N ALA A 41 -1.66 14.05 26.25
CA ALA A 41 -2.02 14.51 24.91
C ALA A 41 -3.55 14.66 24.70
N ASP A 42 -4.37 13.81 25.33
CA ASP A 42 -5.84 13.83 25.14
C ASP A 42 -6.50 15.07 25.76
N ARG A 43 -5.92 15.63 26.83
CA ARG A 43 -6.46 16.84 27.48
C ARG A 43 -6.27 18.10 26.64
N ILE A 44 -5.21 18.16 25.84
CA ILE A 44 -4.93 19.32 24.98
C ILE A 44 -5.92 19.35 23.81
N MET A 45 -6.28 18.18 23.26
CA MET A 45 -7.26 18.05 22.18
C MET A 45 -8.67 18.47 22.60
N ILE A 46 -9.09 18.09 23.81
CA ILE A 46 -10.40 18.46 24.37
C ILE A 46 -10.50 19.99 24.64
N GLU A 47 -9.43 20.62 25.14
CA GLU A 47 -9.43 22.06 25.39
C GLU A 47 -9.45 22.92 24.11
N VAL A 48 -8.82 22.46 23.04
CA VAL A 48 -8.82 23.15 21.74
C VAL A 48 -10.21 23.09 21.09
N ALA A 49 -10.85 21.91 21.07
CA ALA A 49 -12.20 21.73 20.55
C ALA A 49 -13.25 22.57 21.32
N GLN A 50 -13.15 22.60 22.66
CA GLN A 50 -14.07 23.39 23.50
C GLN A 50 -13.88 24.92 23.35
N LYS A 51 -12.66 25.39 23.07
CA LYS A 51 -12.38 26.82 22.78
C LYS A 51 -12.97 27.27 21.43
N ILE A 52 -13.01 26.38 20.43
CA ILE A 52 -13.61 26.63 19.12
C ILE A 52 -15.16 26.79 19.25
N LYS A 53 -15.82 25.88 19.99
CA LYS A 53 -17.28 25.93 20.24
C LYS A 53 -17.74 27.20 20.98
N ARG A 54 -16.96 27.70 21.96
CA ARG A 54 -17.33 28.89 22.76
C ARG A 54 -17.27 30.21 21.98
N LYS A 55 -16.44 30.32 20.93
CA LYS A 55 -16.34 31.54 20.11
C LYS A 55 -17.48 31.67 19.07
N GLN A 56 -17.97 30.55 18.51
CA GLN A 56 -19.07 30.58 17.53
C GLN A 56 -20.44 30.87 18.15
N LYS A 57 -20.68 30.49 19.42
CA LYS A 57 -21.92 30.86 20.15
C LYS A 57 -22.05 32.38 20.37
N LYS A 58 -20.94 33.14 20.42
CA LYS A 58 -20.98 34.62 20.58
C LYS A 58 -21.33 35.39 19.30
N THR A 59 -21.05 34.84 18.12
CA THR A 59 -21.34 35.49 16.83
C THR A 59 -22.79 35.29 16.36
N LYS A 60 -23.50 34.25 16.81
CA LYS A 60 -24.95 34.08 16.57
C LYS A 60 -25.82 35.00 17.46
N GLY A 61 -25.29 35.52 18.57
CA GLY A 61 -26.00 36.44 19.48
C GLY A 61 -26.23 37.87 18.95
N LEU A 62 -25.54 38.29 17.87
CA LEU A 62 -25.68 39.63 17.29
C LEU A 62 -26.47 39.69 15.97
N LYS A 63 -26.89 38.56 15.39
CA LYS A 63 -27.67 38.55 14.12
C LYS A 63 -29.19 38.50 14.30
N ASN A 64 -29.70 38.55 15.53
CA ASN A 64 -31.14 38.48 15.84
C ASN A 64 -31.86 39.84 16.01
N ILE A 65 -31.28 40.97 15.57
CA ILE A 65 -31.96 42.29 15.63
C ILE A 65 -32.35 42.87 14.24
N ILE A 66 -32.06 42.20 13.12
CA ILE A 66 -32.43 42.75 11.80
C ILE A 66 -33.08 41.71 10.88
N LYS A 67 -34.24 41.15 11.28
CA LYS A 67 -35.22 40.56 10.33
C LYS A 67 -36.66 40.77 10.82
N LYS A 68 -37.10 42.02 10.86
CA LYS A 68 -38.52 42.39 10.70
C LYS A 68 -38.61 43.55 9.72
N LYS A 69 -38.63 43.24 8.42
CA LYS A 69 -39.32 44.01 7.38
C LYS A 69 -39.23 43.31 6.02
N ASN A 70 -40.38 43.25 5.37
CA ASN A 70 -40.61 43.09 3.93
C ASN A 70 -40.89 41.67 3.38
N HIS A 71 -42.10 41.21 3.71
CA HIS A 71 -43.00 40.60 2.73
C HIS A 71 -43.53 41.66 1.75
N LYS A 72 -43.38 41.45 0.42
CA LYS A 72 -44.36 41.67 -0.68
C LYS A 72 -43.69 42.00 -2.03
N LYS A 73 -44.27 41.42 -3.10
CA LYS A 73 -44.11 41.62 -4.56
C LYS A 73 -43.08 40.67 -5.21
N LYS A 74 -43.30 40.06 -6.39
CA LYS A 74 -44.40 40.01 -7.37
C LYS A 74 -44.05 38.94 -8.43
N THR A 75 -44.95 37.99 -8.64
CA THR A 75 -45.49 37.47 -9.92
C THR A 75 -44.81 37.71 -11.30
N ASN A 76 -44.84 36.61 -12.09
CA ASN A 76 -44.99 36.47 -13.56
C ASN A 76 -43.82 36.76 -14.52
N LYS A 77 -43.33 35.72 -15.22
CA LYS A 77 -43.64 35.48 -16.65
C LYS A 77 -43.05 34.15 -17.19
N VAL A 78 -43.90 33.41 -17.89
CA VAL A 78 -43.61 32.31 -18.82
C VAL A 78 -43.63 32.86 -20.25
N LYS A 79 -42.72 32.39 -21.13
CA LYS A 79 -42.96 31.97 -22.54
C LYS A 79 -41.63 31.76 -23.32
N GLN A 80 -41.40 30.52 -23.81
CA GLN A 80 -41.38 30.09 -25.24
C GLN A 80 -40.03 30.42 -25.96
N LEU A 81 -39.33 29.52 -26.68
CA LEU A 81 -39.76 28.59 -27.75
C LEU A 81 -38.73 27.46 -28.00
N ARG A 82 -39.25 26.31 -28.45
CA ARG A 82 -38.58 25.22 -29.22
C ARG A 82 -38.12 25.72 -30.60
N VAL A 83 -37.02 25.17 -31.16
CA VAL A 83 -36.91 24.70 -32.59
C VAL A 83 -35.79 23.65 -32.75
N THR A 84 -36.22 22.46 -33.18
CA THR A 84 -35.68 21.34 -33.99
C THR A 84 -34.18 20.99 -34.21
N LYS A 85 -33.95 19.67 -34.07
CA LYS A 85 -32.95 18.76 -34.71
C LYS A 85 -32.50 19.10 -36.13
N LYS A 86 -31.23 18.80 -36.43
CA LYS A 86 -30.82 18.13 -37.69
C LYS A 86 -29.53 17.33 -37.51
N SER A 87 -29.59 16.07 -37.95
CA SER A 87 -28.52 15.11 -38.14
C SER A 87 -27.63 15.46 -39.33
N LYS A 88 -26.36 15.08 -39.28
CA LYS A 88 -25.55 14.75 -40.45
C LYS A 88 -24.49 13.70 -40.09
N SER A 89 -24.65 12.56 -40.74
CA SER A 89 -23.70 11.47 -40.91
C SER A 89 -22.60 11.88 -41.91
N GLU A 90 -21.35 11.50 -41.66
CA GLU A 90 -20.36 11.37 -42.72
C GLU A 90 -19.41 10.20 -42.39
N MET A 91 -19.44 9.20 -43.28
CA MET A 91 -18.48 8.11 -43.38
C MET A 91 -17.16 8.66 -43.93
N LEU A 92 -16.01 8.21 -43.42
CA LEU A 92 -14.76 8.21 -44.17
C LEU A 92 -13.85 7.05 -43.74
N ARG A 93 -13.65 6.17 -44.73
CA ARG A 93 -12.64 5.14 -44.96
C ARG A 93 -11.40 5.12 -44.06
N SER A 94 -11.05 3.90 -43.67
CA SER A 94 -9.74 3.41 -43.25
C SER A 94 -8.66 3.55 -44.34
N PRO A 95 -7.39 3.67 -43.92
CA PRO A 95 -6.31 2.99 -44.62
C PRO A 95 -5.48 2.10 -43.68
N GLU A 96 -5.24 0.90 -44.19
CA GLU A 96 -4.09 0.01 -44.09
C GLU A 96 -3.11 0.09 -42.91
N VAL A 97 -2.90 -1.11 -42.37
CA VAL A 97 -1.92 -1.55 -41.38
C VAL A 97 -0.49 -1.23 -41.84
N SER A 98 0.25 -0.53 -40.98
CA SER A 98 1.72 -0.62 -40.93
C SER A 98 2.11 -1.07 -39.53
N GLU A 99 2.72 -2.25 -39.44
CA GLU A 99 3.40 -2.73 -38.24
C GLU A 99 4.48 -1.72 -37.83
N SER A 100 4.26 -1.10 -36.67
CA SER A 100 5.33 -0.49 -35.89
C SER A 100 5.14 -0.92 -34.45
N ASP A 101 6.05 -1.76 -33.96
CA ASP A 101 6.21 -2.18 -32.57
C ASP A 101 6.42 -0.96 -31.65
N ALA A 102 5.32 -0.34 -31.25
CA ALA A 102 5.25 0.51 -30.08
C ALA A 102 4.09 0.01 -29.24
N ALA A 103 4.35 -1.04 -28.44
CA ALA A 103 3.43 -1.40 -27.38
C ALA A 103 3.20 -0.15 -26.52
N SER A 104 1.97 0.35 -26.50
CA SER A 104 1.57 1.45 -25.61
C SER A 104 2.01 1.10 -24.19
N PRO A 105 2.47 2.09 -23.41
CA PRO A 105 2.88 1.82 -22.05
C PRO A 105 1.74 1.18 -21.27
N LEU A 106 2.00 -0.01 -20.72
CA LEU A 106 1.02 -0.83 -20.00
C LEU A 106 0.61 -0.17 -18.68
N ILE A 107 1.50 0.62 -18.08
CA ILE A 107 1.21 1.45 -16.91
C ILE A 107 1.02 2.89 -17.39
N GLN A 108 -0.20 3.38 -17.30
CA GLN A 108 -0.52 4.77 -17.59
C GLN A 108 -0.82 5.52 -16.30
N ILE A 109 -0.24 6.70 -16.16
CA ILE A 109 -0.63 7.61 -15.10
C ILE A 109 -2.01 8.16 -15.44
N PRO A 110 -3.00 8.05 -14.53
CA PRO A 110 -4.33 8.59 -14.76
C PRO A 110 -4.25 10.09 -15.10
N PRO A 111 -5.05 10.59 -16.06
CA PRO A 111 -5.11 12.03 -16.33
C PRO A 111 -5.60 12.77 -15.07
N SER A 112 -4.78 13.69 -14.54
CA SER A 112 -5.19 14.54 -13.43
C SER A 112 -6.31 15.48 -13.89
N LYS A 113 -7.47 15.41 -13.22
CA LYS A 113 -8.62 16.28 -13.52
C LYS A 113 -8.44 17.70 -12.94
N HIS A 114 -7.43 17.94 -12.11
CA HIS A 114 -7.25 19.19 -11.36
C HIS A 114 -5.90 19.88 -11.60
N ALA A 115 -5.43 19.93 -12.85
CA ALA A 115 -4.14 20.53 -13.20
C ALA A 115 -4.02 22.06 -12.97
N ASN A 116 -5.08 22.78 -12.57
CA ASN A 116 -5.14 24.26 -12.61
C ASN A 116 -5.14 25.00 -11.26
N TYR A 117 -4.77 24.38 -10.14
CA TYR A 117 -4.67 25.07 -8.83
C TYR A 117 -3.23 25.25 -8.31
N TYR A 118 -2.22 25.10 -9.17
CA TYR A 118 -0.84 24.92 -8.73
C TYR A 118 0.12 26.03 -9.16
N GLU A 119 0.05 27.16 -8.48
CA GLU A 119 1.22 27.99 -8.17
C GLU A 119 1.11 28.44 -6.70
N ASN A 120 2.21 28.31 -5.96
CA ASN A 120 2.42 28.65 -4.54
C ASN A 120 2.22 27.53 -3.51
N ILE A 121 3.15 26.56 -3.50
CA ILE A 121 3.63 25.96 -2.25
C ILE A 121 5.16 26.04 -2.25
N HIS A 122 5.67 27.27 -2.20
CA HIS A 122 7.05 27.57 -1.82
C HIS A 122 7.09 28.98 -1.24
N SER A 123 6.85 29.11 0.07
CA SER A 123 7.42 30.17 0.91
C SER A 123 7.07 29.95 2.38
N ASP A 124 8.13 29.73 3.16
CA ASP A 124 8.33 30.19 4.53
C ASP A 124 7.40 29.74 5.66
N ASP A 125 7.86 28.70 6.34
CA ASP A 125 7.48 28.37 7.72
C ASP A 125 8.33 29.23 8.69
N THR A 126 7.95 30.50 8.85
CA THR A 126 8.33 31.32 10.01
C THR A 126 7.08 32.00 10.54
N SER A 127 6.40 31.34 11.48
CA SER A 127 5.21 31.88 12.13
C SER A 127 5.58 32.82 13.28
N SER A 128 5.51 34.13 13.01
CA SER A 128 5.34 35.14 14.06
C SER A 128 3.86 35.19 14.47
N HIS A 129 3.60 35.04 15.76
CA HIS A 129 2.26 35.12 16.36
C HIS A 129 1.51 36.42 16.01
N SER A 130 0.32 36.27 15.43
CA SER A 130 -0.77 37.24 15.58
C SER A 130 -2.07 36.53 15.90
N SER A 131 -2.58 36.78 17.11
CA SER A 131 -3.85 36.28 17.63
C SER A 131 -5.06 36.97 16.99
N ASN A 132 -6.10 36.17 16.68
CA ASN A 132 -7.45 36.50 16.16
C ASN A 132 -7.68 36.39 14.65
N SER A 133 -7.39 35.22 14.05
CA SER A 133 -8.18 34.73 12.91
C SER A 133 -9.19 33.68 13.40
N SER A 134 -10.43 33.76 12.94
CA SER A 134 -11.40 32.68 13.06
C SER A 134 -10.92 31.49 12.23
N PHE A 135 -10.69 30.34 12.85
CA PHE A 135 -10.38 29.13 12.11
C PHE A 135 -11.64 28.68 11.36
N GLU A 136 -11.63 28.82 10.04
CA GLU A 136 -12.68 28.35 9.15
C GLU A 136 -12.22 27.00 8.58
N PHE A 137 -12.98 25.94 8.86
CA PHE A 137 -12.66 24.60 8.36
C PHE A 137 -12.86 24.59 6.84
N THR A 138 -11.84 24.15 6.11
CA THR A 138 -11.90 23.98 4.65
C THR A 138 -12.05 22.49 4.33
N PRO A 139 -13.06 22.08 3.54
CA PRO A 139 -13.25 20.69 3.14
C PRO A 139 -12.02 20.09 2.47
N ILE A 140 -11.79 18.81 2.71
CA ILE A 140 -10.62 18.08 2.19
C ILE A 140 -10.92 17.67 0.75
N GLN A 141 -10.20 18.23 -0.21
CA GLN A 141 -10.39 17.98 -1.65
C GLN A 141 -9.31 17.09 -2.27
N THR A 142 -8.51 16.39 -1.46
CA THR A 142 -7.38 15.58 -1.94
C THR A 142 -7.82 14.24 -2.54
N ASP A 143 -7.20 13.87 -3.67
CA ASP A 143 -7.25 12.53 -4.27
C ASP A 143 -6.03 11.71 -3.81
N SER A 144 -6.26 10.56 -3.19
CA SER A 144 -5.20 9.73 -2.62
C SER A 144 -4.22 9.17 -3.66
N VAL A 145 -4.68 8.94 -4.89
CA VAL A 145 -3.83 8.49 -5.99
C VAL A 145 -2.98 9.64 -6.52
N GLU A 146 -3.52 10.86 -6.55
CA GLU A 146 -2.72 12.05 -6.88
C GLU A 146 -1.67 12.35 -5.81
N GLU A 147 -1.99 12.19 -4.52
CA GLU A 147 -1.00 12.29 -3.44
C GLU A 147 0.08 11.21 -3.54
N GLY A 148 -0.31 9.97 -3.85
CA GLY A 148 0.62 8.88 -4.16
C GLY A 148 1.56 9.21 -5.31
N LEU A 149 1.04 9.80 -6.40
CA LEU A 149 1.83 10.26 -7.53
C LEU A 149 2.78 11.42 -7.16
N LYS A 150 2.36 12.35 -6.30
CA LYS A 150 3.22 13.44 -5.80
C LYS A 150 4.40 12.88 -5.00
N VAL A 151 4.15 11.90 -4.12
CA VAL A 151 5.19 11.22 -3.35
C VAL A 151 6.09 10.40 -4.26
N PHE A 152 5.55 9.69 -5.25
CA PHE A 152 6.36 8.97 -6.23
C PHE A 152 7.27 9.92 -7.02
N LYS A 153 6.73 11.04 -7.51
CA LYS A 153 7.49 12.10 -8.19
C LYS A 153 8.59 12.67 -7.29
N TRP A 154 8.31 12.91 -6.01
CA TRP A 154 9.32 13.31 -5.04
C TRP A 154 10.40 12.24 -4.88
N MET A 155 10.03 10.96 -4.79
CA MET A 155 10.98 9.86 -4.61
C MET A 155 11.94 9.70 -5.79
N ILE A 156 11.48 9.98 -7.03
CA ILE A 156 12.28 9.84 -8.26
C ILE A 156 12.77 11.18 -8.86
N ALA A 157 12.56 12.30 -8.19
CA ALA A 157 12.99 13.60 -8.70
C ALA A 157 14.49 13.61 -9.04
N PRO A 158 14.92 14.17 -10.19
CA PRO A 158 14.16 15.05 -11.08
C PRO A 158 13.40 14.35 -12.22
N TYR A 159 13.33 13.01 -12.25
CA TYR A 159 12.70 12.28 -13.35
C TYR A 159 11.19 12.51 -13.41
N ASN A 160 10.66 12.54 -14.63
CA ASN A 160 9.22 12.53 -14.83
C ASN A 160 8.67 11.10 -14.59
N PRO A 161 7.60 10.95 -13.80
CA PRO A 161 6.97 9.64 -13.57
C PRO A 161 6.62 8.85 -14.84
N ASN A 162 6.08 9.50 -15.87
CA ASN A 162 5.74 8.81 -17.13
C ASN A 162 6.99 8.31 -17.85
N GLU A 163 8.05 9.12 -17.88
CA GLU A 163 9.32 8.73 -18.51
C GLU A 163 9.94 7.53 -17.79
N PHE A 164 9.92 7.55 -16.46
CA PHE A 164 10.39 6.46 -15.62
C PHE A 164 9.61 5.17 -15.88
N LEU A 165 8.27 5.21 -15.83
CA LEU A 165 7.43 4.02 -16.05
C LEU A 165 7.60 3.45 -17.47
N ASN A 166 7.79 4.31 -18.48
CA ASN A 166 7.91 3.86 -19.86
C ASN A 166 9.29 3.31 -20.19
N SER A 167 10.36 3.87 -19.61
CA SER A 167 11.73 3.63 -20.07
C SER A 167 12.61 2.88 -19.07
N ILE A 168 12.21 2.83 -17.81
CA ILE A 168 13.05 2.37 -16.68
C ILE A 168 12.39 1.23 -15.91
N TRP A 169 11.12 1.41 -15.52
CA TRP A 169 10.34 0.42 -14.77
C TRP A 169 10.37 -0.96 -15.44
N GLU A 170 10.67 -1.99 -14.65
CA GLU A 170 10.83 -3.40 -15.06
C GLU A 170 11.87 -3.65 -16.17
N LYS A 171 12.70 -2.65 -16.52
CA LYS A 171 13.61 -2.72 -17.66
C LYS A 171 15.08 -2.62 -17.25
N LYS A 172 15.44 -1.59 -16.48
CA LYS A 172 16.86 -1.30 -16.18
C LYS A 172 17.03 -0.55 -14.85
N PRO A 173 18.21 -0.65 -14.21
CA PRO A 173 18.50 0.11 -13.01
C PRO A 173 18.61 1.61 -13.29
N LEU A 174 18.34 2.42 -12.27
CA LEU A 174 18.49 3.87 -12.28
C LEU A 174 19.10 4.33 -10.95
N HIS A 175 20.20 5.07 -11.05
CA HIS A 175 20.77 5.81 -9.92
C HIS A 175 20.43 7.30 -10.05
N ILE A 176 19.91 7.89 -8.98
CA ILE A 176 19.71 9.33 -8.82
C ILE A 176 20.62 9.83 -7.72
N ALA A 177 21.69 10.50 -8.11
CA ALA A 177 22.56 11.24 -7.19
C ALA A 177 21.86 12.53 -6.74
N ARG A 178 21.86 12.80 -5.44
CA ARG A 178 21.35 14.03 -4.85
C ARG A 178 22.40 14.65 -3.94
N SER A 179 22.75 15.90 -4.22
CA SER A 179 23.58 16.71 -3.31
C SER A 179 22.76 17.27 -2.12
N LYS A 180 21.86 16.47 -1.54
CA LYS A 180 20.99 16.85 -0.42
C LYS A 180 20.90 15.72 0.61
N SER A 181 21.85 15.69 1.53
CA SER A 181 21.99 14.64 2.55
C SER A 181 20.79 14.49 3.49
N THR A 182 19.97 15.53 3.64
CA THR A 182 18.79 15.51 4.51
C THR A 182 17.53 15.01 3.83
N TYR A 183 17.58 14.63 2.54
CA TYR A 183 16.38 14.31 1.74
C TYR A 183 15.50 13.23 2.37
N TYR A 184 16.11 12.20 2.96
CA TYR A 184 15.40 11.06 3.58
C TYR A 184 15.50 11.03 5.11
N LYS A 185 16.13 12.04 5.74
CA LYS A 185 16.48 12.04 7.17
C LYS A 185 15.26 11.92 8.09
N GLU A 186 14.11 12.44 7.68
CA GLU A 186 12.87 12.37 8.46
C GLU A 186 12.15 11.02 8.37
N ILE A 187 12.46 10.20 7.36
CA ILE A 187 11.83 8.89 7.18
C ILE A 187 12.46 7.88 8.13
N ILE A 188 13.79 7.89 8.24
CA ILE A 188 14.53 7.01 9.13
C ILE A 188 15.86 7.64 9.53
N SER A 189 16.33 7.32 10.73
CA SER A 189 17.67 7.65 11.21
C SER A 189 18.12 6.65 12.28
N THR A 190 19.42 6.60 12.57
CA THR A 190 19.97 5.75 13.63
C THR A 190 19.37 6.03 15.02
N PRO A 191 19.09 7.29 15.44
CA PRO A 191 18.34 7.56 16.67
C PRO A 191 16.91 7.00 16.67
N ILE A 192 16.20 7.06 15.54
CA ILE A 192 14.84 6.47 15.43
C ILE A 192 14.91 4.95 15.65
N ILE A 193 15.94 4.27 15.12
CA ILE A 193 16.14 2.83 15.32
C ILE A 193 16.45 2.52 16.80
N ASP A 194 17.30 3.31 17.46
CA ASP A 194 17.61 3.13 18.89
C ASP A 194 16.37 3.34 19.78
N ASP A 195 15.57 4.36 19.48
CA ASP A 195 14.30 4.63 20.18
C ASP A 195 13.32 3.45 20.04
N MET A 196 13.15 2.96 18.80
CA MET A 196 12.33 1.78 18.52
C MET A 196 12.79 0.56 19.34
N LEU A 197 14.10 0.26 19.39
CA LEU A 197 14.62 -0.87 20.16
C LEU A 197 14.40 -0.73 21.68
N ARG A 198 14.36 0.50 22.21
CA ARG A 198 14.13 0.77 23.64
C ARG A 198 12.66 0.67 24.02
N ASN A 199 11.80 1.31 23.24
CA ASN A 199 10.42 1.55 23.60
C ASN A 199 9.47 0.45 23.10
N GLU A 200 9.82 -0.21 22.00
CA GLU A 200 9.00 -1.25 21.39
C GLU A 200 9.47 -2.67 21.74
N ASN A 201 8.57 -3.63 21.56
CA ASN A 201 8.84 -5.04 21.80
C ASN A 201 9.42 -5.75 20.56
N ILE A 202 10.58 -5.29 20.09
CA ILE A 202 11.26 -5.81 18.88
C ILE A 202 11.83 -7.21 19.13
N GLN A 203 11.45 -8.20 18.32
CA GLN A 203 11.93 -9.59 18.42
C GLN A 203 12.90 -9.94 17.30
N PHE A 204 13.97 -10.67 17.64
CA PHE A 204 14.85 -11.25 16.63
C PHE A 204 14.07 -12.21 15.71
N THR A 205 14.47 -12.30 14.44
CA THR A 205 13.85 -13.14 13.40
C THR A 205 12.45 -12.68 12.95
N LYS A 206 11.63 -12.11 13.83
CA LYS A 206 10.33 -11.53 13.47
C LYS A 206 10.47 -10.09 12.95
N ASN A 207 11.19 -9.24 13.66
CA ASN A 207 11.29 -7.81 13.36
C ASN A 207 12.70 -7.37 12.97
N ILE A 208 13.73 -8.11 13.40
CA ILE A 208 15.13 -7.73 13.20
C ILE A 208 16.01 -8.96 12.97
N ASP A 209 16.88 -8.86 11.97
CA ASP A 209 17.91 -9.84 11.66
C ASP A 209 19.30 -9.23 11.82
N ILE A 210 20.21 -10.03 12.37
CA ILE A 210 21.64 -9.72 12.47
C ILE A 210 22.39 -10.61 11.49
N THR A 211 23.15 -10.01 10.58
CA THR A 211 23.78 -10.71 9.46
C THR A 211 25.21 -10.26 9.22
N SER A 212 26.03 -11.16 8.68
CA SER A 212 27.37 -10.83 8.19
C SER A 212 27.68 -11.63 6.94
N TYR A 213 28.49 -11.07 6.05
CA TYR A 213 29.08 -11.75 4.90
C TYR A 213 30.59 -11.59 4.97
N VAL A 214 31.28 -12.65 5.37
CA VAL A 214 32.74 -12.67 5.57
C VAL A 214 33.26 -13.95 4.92
N ASP A 215 34.42 -13.87 4.26
CA ASP A 215 35.03 -15.00 3.55
C ASP A 215 34.05 -15.70 2.59
N GLN A 216 33.29 -14.89 1.84
CA GLN A 216 32.25 -15.33 0.90
C GLN A 216 31.09 -16.13 1.53
N LYS A 217 30.93 -16.09 2.85
CA LYS A 217 29.89 -16.84 3.56
C LYS A 217 28.94 -15.91 4.30
N ARG A 218 27.65 -16.02 3.98
CA ARG A 218 26.57 -15.29 4.67
C ARG A 218 26.14 -16.05 5.93
N GLU A 219 26.11 -15.38 7.07
CA GLU A 219 25.67 -15.94 8.35
C GLU A 219 24.57 -15.07 8.99
N THR A 220 23.55 -15.72 9.60
CA THR A 220 22.60 -15.08 10.53
C THR A 220 23.05 -15.32 11.96
N HIS A 221 23.00 -14.30 12.81
CA HIS A 221 23.43 -14.35 14.21
C HIS A 221 22.32 -14.14 15.23
N ASN A 222 21.06 -14.20 14.81
CA ASN A 222 19.89 -13.95 15.64
C ASN A 222 19.89 -14.79 16.94
N PRO A 223 19.91 -14.11 18.11
CA PRO A 223 19.48 -14.69 19.37
C PRO A 223 18.01 -15.12 19.37
N GLU A 224 17.62 -15.88 20.40
CA GLU A 224 16.20 -16.05 20.74
C GLU A 224 15.71 -14.85 21.57
N GLY A 225 14.45 -14.44 21.35
CA GLY A 225 13.75 -13.45 22.17
C GLY A 225 13.90 -11.99 21.72
N ARG A 226 13.74 -11.07 22.69
CA ARG A 226 13.72 -9.62 22.45
C ARG A 226 15.09 -9.07 22.06
N ALA A 227 15.11 -8.24 21.04
CA ALA A 227 16.28 -7.52 20.55
C ALA A 227 16.51 -6.24 21.38
N HIS A 228 17.17 -6.39 22.53
CA HIS A 228 17.56 -5.24 23.34
C HIS A 228 18.71 -4.46 22.69
N PRO A 229 18.76 -3.11 22.83
CA PRO A 229 19.81 -2.27 22.27
C PRO A 229 21.22 -2.76 22.60
N HIS A 230 21.47 -3.19 23.85
CA HIS A 230 22.80 -3.65 24.25
C HIS A 230 23.29 -4.89 23.47
N LEU A 231 22.39 -5.76 23.00
CA LEU A 231 22.75 -6.92 22.16
C LEU A 231 22.96 -6.48 20.73
N VAL A 232 22.01 -5.72 20.19
CA VAL A 232 22.01 -5.26 18.80
C VAL A 232 23.26 -4.43 18.51
N TRP A 233 23.60 -3.50 19.40
CA TRP A 233 24.79 -2.65 19.26
C TRP A 233 26.09 -3.41 19.48
N ASP A 234 26.13 -4.42 20.35
CA ASP A 234 27.31 -5.29 20.46
C ASP A 234 27.55 -6.06 19.15
N PHE A 235 26.51 -6.58 18.49
CA PHE A 235 26.63 -7.18 17.16
C PHE A 235 27.12 -6.19 16.10
N TYR A 236 26.54 -4.97 16.08
CA TYR A 236 26.95 -3.91 15.16
C TYR A 236 28.42 -3.53 15.32
N LEU A 237 28.89 -3.34 16.56
CA LEU A 237 30.30 -3.05 16.87
C LEU A 237 31.24 -4.19 16.46
N ASN A 238 30.73 -5.40 16.29
CA ASN A 238 31.47 -6.58 15.81
C ASN A 238 31.28 -6.83 14.31
N GLY A 239 30.93 -5.81 13.52
CA GLY A 239 30.89 -5.87 12.05
C GLY A 239 29.65 -6.55 11.47
N CYS A 240 28.59 -6.74 12.27
CA CYS A 240 27.33 -7.31 11.76
C CYS A 240 26.38 -6.21 11.27
N SER A 241 25.77 -6.44 10.11
CA SER A 241 24.66 -5.63 9.64
C SER A 241 23.37 -5.96 10.38
N ILE A 242 22.58 -4.93 10.63
CA ILE A 242 21.24 -4.99 11.19
C ILE A 242 20.24 -4.79 10.06
N ARG A 243 19.30 -5.71 9.92
CA ARG A 243 18.16 -5.60 9.00
C ARG A 243 16.87 -5.50 9.80
N LEU A 244 16.11 -4.44 9.62
CA LEU A 244 14.77 -4.28 10.17
C LEU A 244 13.74 -4.77 9.14
N LEU A 245 12.88 -5.68 9.58
CA LEU A 245 11.78 -6.24 8.82
C LEU A 245 10.50 -5.47 9.15
N ASN A 246 9.79 -5.01 8.11
CA ASN A 246 8.54 -4.25 8.27
C ASN A 246 8.64 -3.02 9.21
N PRO A 247 9.69 -2.17 9.12
CA PRO A 247 9.89 -1.06 10.05
C PRO A 247 8.77 -0.02 10.06
N GLN A 248 7.93 0.02 9.01
CA GLN A 248 6.73 0.86 8.99
C GLN A 248 5.75 0.55 10.13
N THR A 249 5.77 -0.66 10.72
CA THR A 249 4.94 -0.96 11.90
C THR A 249 5.25 -0.05 13.08
N TYR A 250 6.49 0.42 13.21
CA TYR A 250 6.96 1.18 14.36
C TYR A 250 7.39 2.61 14.02
N ILE A 251 7.61 2.91 12.73
CA ILE A 251 8.10 4.22 12.28
C ILE A 251 6.98 4.91 11.48
N PRO A 252 6.24 5.87 12.08
CA PRO A 252 5.06 6.48 11.46
C PRO A 252 5.31 7.17 10.14
N LYS A 253 6.47 7.82 9.97
CA LYS A 253 6.84 8.49 8.71
C LYS A 253 7.05 7.51 7.57
N LEU A 254 7.54 6.31 7.86
CA LEU A 254 7.70 5.24 6.88
C LEU A 254 6.35 4.56 6.57
N HIS A 255 5.47 4.40 7.57
CA HIS A 255 4.08 3.98 7.32
C HIS A 255 3.37 4.96 6.40
N LEU A 256 3.47 6.26 6.67
CA LEU A 256 2.90 7.30 5.81
C LEU A 256 3.44 7.23 4.37
N LEU A 257 4.76 7.06 4.20
CA LEU A 257 5.37 6.90 2.88
C LEU A 257 4.79 5.70 2.13
N ASN A 258 4.75 4.54 2.79
CA ASN A 258 4.29 3.29 2.19
C ASN A 258 2.80 3.33 1.83
N THR A 259 1.93 3.78 2.75
CA THR A 259 0.47 3.86 2.51
C THR A 259 0.11 4.91 1.45
N THR A 260 0.95 5.94 1.28
CA THR A 260 0.72 6.94 0.22
C THR A 260 1.15 6.38 -1.14
N LEU A 261 2.29 5.68 -1.21
CA LEU A 261 2.76 5.05 -2.46
C LEU A 261 1.85 3.90 -2.92
N GLN A 262 1.33 3.07 -2.01
CA GLN A 262 0.46 1.94 -2.39
C GLN A 262 -0.81 2.39 -3.10
N GLU A 263 -1.33 3.59 -2.78
CA GLU A 263 -2.51 4.14 -3.46
C GLU A 263 -2.24 4.41 -4.95
N PHE A 264 -1.03 4.88 -5.28
CA PHE A 264 -0.65 5.09 -6.67
C PHE A 264 -0.37 3.78 -7.41
N PHE A 265 0.35 2.85 -6.79
CA PHE A 265 0.73 1.59 -7.42
C PHE A 265 -0.38 0.52 -7.41
N ASN A 266 -1.43 0.70 -6.59
CA ASN A 266 -2.49 -0.28 -6.32
C ASN A 266 -1.92 -1.68 -6.01
N SER A 267 -0.83 -1.69 -5.25
CA SER A 267 -0.03 -2.85 -4.88
C SER A 267 0.55 -2.57 -3.50
N PHE A 268 0.72 -3.60 -2.67
CA PHE A 268 1.32 -3.45 -1.36
C PHE A 268 2.73 -2.86 -1.46
N VAL A 269 2.98 -1.82 -0.65
CA VAL A 269 4.30 -1.20 -0.53
C VAL A 269 4.87 -1.53 0.84
N GLY A 270 5.87 -2.40 0.82
CA GLY A 270 6.64 -2.80 1.99
C GLY A 270 7.93 -2.00 2.13
N ALA A 271 8.61 -2.18 3.26
CA ALA A 271 9.96 -1.68 3.44
C ALA A 271 10.82 -2.66 4.25
N ASN A 272 12.13 -2.63 3.98
CA ASN A 272 13.16 -3.17 4.87
C ASN A 272 14.22 -2.09 5.07
N ALA A 273 14.72 -1.92 6.29
CA ALA A 273 15.82 -1.00 6.56
C ALA A 273 17.10 -1.77 6.89
N TYR A 274 18.24 -1.24 6.46
CA TYR A 274 19.53 -1.90 6.61
C TYR A 274 20.55 -0.92 7.16
N LEU A 275 21.06 -1.23 8.35
CA LEU A 275 22.14 -0.51 9.02
C LEU A 275 23.39 -1.39 9.00
N THR A 276 24.41 -0.97 8.26
CA THR A 276 25.67 -1.69 8.09
C THR A 276 26.81 -0.89 8.72
N PRO A 277 27.62 -1.48 9.61
CA PRO A 277 28.77 -0.79 10.19
C PRO A 277 29.86 -0.53 9.15
N PRO A 278 30.85 0.36 9.44
CA PRO A 278 31.99 0.57 8.56
C PRO A 278 32.69 -0.73 8.16
N ASP A 279 33.31 -0.74 6.98
CA ASP A 279 34.19 -1.81 6.52
C ASP A 279 33.58 -3.22 6.52
N SER A 280 32.29 -3.34 6.21
CA SER A 280 31.57 -4.60 6.33
C SER A 280 30.51 -4.83 5.25
N GLN A 281 30.20 -6.11 5.03
CA GLN A 281 29.12 -6.56 4.17
C GLN A 281 28.17 -7.45 4.97
N GLY A 282 26.86 -7.20 4.86
CA GLY A 282 25.84 -7.96 5.57
C GLY A 282 25.33 -9.19 4.81
N PHE A 283 25.23 -9.06 3.48
CA PHE A 283 24.51 -9.98 2.61
C PHE A 283 25.36 -10.42 1.44
N ALA A 284 25.19 -11.67 1.02
CA ALA A 284 25.78 -12.20 -0.20
C ALA A 284 25.08 -11.59 -1.44
N PRO A 285 25.67 -11.69 -2.64
CA PRO A 285 24.97 -11.38 -3.89
C PRO A 285 23.69 -12.19 -4.05
N HIS A 286 22.58 -11.53 -4.40
CA HIS A 286 21.27 -12.16 -4.66
C HIS A 286 20.40 -11.24 -5.52
N TYR A 287 19.28 -11.76 -6.03
CA TYR A 287 18.16 -10.95 -6.54
C TYR A 287 16.89 -11.24 -5.75
N ASP A 288 15.98 -10.26 -5.71
CA ASP A 288 14.67 -10.37 -5.05
C ASP A 288 13.53 -10.51 -6.08
N ASP A 289 12.34 -10.80 -5.58
CA ASP A 289 11.06 -10.93 -6.31
C ASP A 289 10.19 -9.66 -6.28
N ILE A 290 10.80 -8.51 -5.99
CA ILE A 290 10.14 -7.21 -5.85
C ILE A 290 10.82 -6.12 -6.67
N GLU A 291 10.07 -5.08 -7.01
CA GLU A 291 10.63 -3.85 -7.56
C GLU A 291 11.21 -3.02 -6.41
N ALA A 292 12.51 -2.73 -6.46
CA ALA A 292 13.26 -2.17 -5.33
C ALA A 292 13.64 -0.71 -5.55
N PHE A 293 13.31 0.15 -4.58
CA PHE A 293 13.83 1.51 -4.46
C PHE A 293 14.65 1.65 -3.17
N ILE A 294 15.96 1.76 -3.32
CA ILE A 294 16.89 2.01 -2.22
C ILE A 294 16.97 3.51 -1.97
N LEU A 295 16.58 3.94 -0.78
CA LEU A 295 16.67 5.32 -0.30
C LEU A 295 17.82 5.41 0.71
N GLN A 296 18.96 5.99 0.31
CA GLN A 296 20.13 6.11 1.17
C GLN A 296 19.90 7.24 2.19
N ALA A 297 19.76 6.91 3.48
CA ALA A 297 19.37 7.85 4.52
C ALA A 297 20.56 8.41 5.31
N GLU A 298 21.57 7.58 5.61
CA GLU A 298 22.80 8.00 6.30
C GLU A 298 24.03 7.32 5.71
N GLY A 299 25.18 8.00 5.83
CA GLY A 299 26.49 7.46 5.48
C GLY A 299 26.60 7.06 4.00
N LYS A 300 27.49 6.11 3.70
CA LYS A 300 27.83 5.73 2.33
C LYS A 300 27.89 4.22 2.14
N LYS A 301 27.42 3.75 0.98
CA LYS A 301 27.48 2.32 0.63
C LYS A 301 27.81 2.13 -0.83
N HIS A 302 28.79 1.27 -1.09
CA HIS A 302 29.22 0.90 -2.42
C HIS A 302 28.38 -0.28 -2.93
N TRP A 303 27.67 -0.06 -4.03
CA TRP A 303 26.73 -0.99 -4.64
C TRP A 303 27.23 -1.47 -5.99
N ARG A 304 27.04 -2.77 -6.24
CA ARG A 304 27.22 -3.40 -7.55
C ARG A 304 25.92 -4.07 -7.96
N ILE A 305 25.44 -3.76 -9.15
CA ILE A 305 24.21 -4.30 -9.74
C ILE A 305 24.57 -5.04 -11.03
N TYR A 306 24.01 -6.23 -11.21
CA TYR A 306 24.27 -7.13 -12.33
C TYR A 306 22.96 -7.47 -13.02
N LYS A 307 23.02 -7.74 -14.32
CA LYS A 307 21.86 -8.22 -15.07
C LYS A 307 21.44 -9.63 -14.60
N PRO A 308 20.17 -10.01 -14.81
CA PRO A 308 19.76 -11.41 -14.84
C PRO A 308 20.72 -12.25 -15.68
N ARG A 309 21.09 -13.45 -15.21
CA ARG A 309 22.12 -14.28 -15.86
C ARG A 309 21.57 -15.07 -17.06
N SER A 310 20.25 -15.19 -17.14
CA SER A 310 19.53 -15.83 -18.25
C SER A 310 18.12 -15.25 -18.36
N ASP A 311 17.43 -15.53 -19.45
CA ASP A 311 16.05 -15.08 -19.67
C ASP A 311 15.08 -15.57 -18.58
N ASN A 312 15.35 -16.73 -17.98
CA ASN A 312 14.56 -17.29 -16.88
C ASN A 312 14.68 -16.50 -15.57
N GLU A 313 15.69 -15.65 -15.44
CA GLU A 313 15.91 -14.78 -14.28
C GLU A 313 15.43 -13.35 -14.54
N ILE A 314 14.85 -13.05 -15.71
CA ILE A 314 14.25 -11.75 -15.99
C ILE A 314 12.87 -11.71 -15.34
N LEU A 315 12.64 -10.69 -14.50
CA LEU A 315 11.37 -10.47 -13.78
C LEU A 315 10.85 -11.71 -13.00
N PRO A 316 11.68 -12.38 -12.19
CA PRO A 316 11.32 -13.61 -11.50
C PRO A 316 10.20 -13.37 -10.48
N ARG A 317 9.38 -14.40 -10.26
CA ARG A 317 8.29 -14.39 -9.26
C ARG A 317 8.72 -14.87 -7.87
N VAL A 318 10.00 -15.24 -7.71
CA VAL A 318 10.60 -15.75 -6.44
C VAL A 318 12.05 -15.27 -6.31
N SER A 319 12.48 -14.96 -5.09
CA SER A 319 13.86 -14.52 -4.82
C SER A 319 14.88 -15.64 -5.07
N SER A 320 16.12 -15.25 -5.35
CA SER A 320 17.20 -16.19 -5.58
C SER A 320 17.72 -16.83 -4.29
N LYS A 321 18.56 -17.84 -4.44
CA LYS A 321 19.54 -18.21 -3.40
C LYS A 321 20.61 -17.12 -3.26
N ASN A 322 21.44 -17.22 -2.21
CA ASN A 322 22.71 -16.50 -2.16
C ASN A 322 23.65 -17.06 -3.23
N PHE A 323 24.27 -16.19 -4.01
CA PHE A 323 25.25 -16.55 -5.03
C PHE A 323 26.68 -16.38 -4.50
N ASP A 324 27.57 -17.21 -5.02
CA ASP A 324 29.02 -17.03 -4.88
C ASP A 324 29.53 -16.01 -5.93
N GLN A 325 30.70 -15.39 -5.68
CA GLN A 325 31.24 -14.35 -6.58
C GLN A 325 31.58 -14.88 -7.98
N ASN A 326 31.85 -16.18 -8.12
CA ASN A 326 32.08 -16.84 -9.41
C ASN A 326 30.79 -17.18 -10.17
N GLU A 327 29.62 -17.09 -9.52
CA GLU A 327 28.30 -17.31 -10.15
C GLU A 327 27.70 -16.03 -10.75
N ILE A 328 28.33 -14.88 -10.51
CA ILE A 328 27.88 -13.57 -10.97
C ILE A 328 28.89 -13.02 -11.99
N GLY A 329 28.39 -12.33 -13.02
CA GLY A 329 29.22 -11.72 -14.06
C GLY A 329 29.77 -10.36 -13.64
N GLU A 330 30.11 -9.53 -14.63
CA GLU A 330 30.52 -8.14 -14.40
C GLU A 330 29.33 -7.25 -14.03
N PRO A 331 29.51 -6.28 -13.11
CA PRO A 331 28.45 -5.34 -12.76
C PRO A 331 28.13 -4.43 -13.95
N ILE A 332 26.85 -4.19 -14.17
CA ILE A 332 26.37 -3.22 -15.17
C ILE A 332 26.20 -1.80 -14.61
N LEU A 333 26.18 -1.69 -13.28
CA LEU A 333 26.18 -0.44 -12.55
C LEU A 333 26.96 -0.65 -11.24
N GLU A 334 27.97 0.18 -11.03
CA GLU A 334 28.77 0.21 -9.82
C GLU A 334 28.82 1.65 -9.32
N VAL A 335 28.34 1.88 -8.10
CA VAL A 335 28.12 3.24 -7.57
C VAL A 335 28.24 3.26 -6.05
N THR A 336 28.80 4.34 -5.50
CA THR A 336 28.74 4.60 -4.06
C THR A 336 27.59 5.57 -3.80
N LEU A 337 26.54 5.09 -3.14
CA LEU A 337 25.42 5.93 -2.73
C LEU A 337 25.81 6.74 -1.49
N GLU A 338 25.45 8.01 -1.49
CA GLU A 338 25.55 8.93 -0.36
C GLU A 338 24.15 9.27 0.16
N ALA A 339 24.07 9.78 1.40
CA ALA A 339 22.79 10.19 1.97
C ALA A 339 22.03 11.14 1.02
N GLY A 340 20.76 10.84 0.76
CA GLY A 340 19.90 11.54 -0.20
C GLY A 340 19.77 10.86 -1.56
N ASP A 341 20.70 9.97 -1.93
CA ASP A 341 20.65 9.26 -3.20
C ASP A 341 19.54 8.21 -3.23
N MET A 342 19.05 7.92 -4.44
CA MET A 342 18.13 6.82 -4.71
C MET A 342 18.68 5.88 -5.76
N LEU A 343 18.53 4.57 -5.54
CA LEU A 343 18.86 3.53 -6.51
C LEU A 343 17.64 2.64 -6.73
N TYR A 344 17.17 2.57 -7.97
CA TYR A 344 16.12 1.66 -8.42
C TYR A 344 16.72 0.52 -9.23
N PHE A 345 16.18 -0.68 -9.07
CA PHE A 345 16.39 -1.80 -10.00
C PHE A 345 15.18 -2.76 -10.02
N PRO A 346 14.86 -3.36 -11.18
CA PRO A 346 13.82 -4.37 -11.29
C PRO A 346 14.13 -5.66 -10.52
N ARG A 347 13.09 -6.42 -10.19
CA ARG A 347 13.25 -7.79 -9.70
C ARG A 347 14.07 -8.65 -10.69
N GLY A 348 14.92 -9.53 -10.16
CA GLY A 348 15.85 -10.33 -10.96
C GLY A 348 17.23 -9.71 -11.20
N TYR A 349 17.41 -8.40 -10.96
CA TYR A 349 18.74 -7.81 -10.97
C TYR A 349 19.51 -8.21 -9.71
N ILE A 350 20.61 -8.94 -9.91
CA ILE A 350 21.49 -9.35 -8.82
C ILE A 350 22.15 -8.09 -8.26
N HIS A 351 22.30 -8.02 -6.94
CA HIS A 351 22.90 -6.88 -6.27
C HIS A 351 23.71 -7.30 -5.05
N GLN A 352 24.73 -6.51 -4.74
CA GLN A 352 25.47 -6.58 -3.48
C GLN A 352 25.93 -5.19 -3.06
N GLY A 353 25.93 -4.94 -1.75
CA GLY A 353 26.31 -3.66 -1.16
C GLY A 353 27.27 -3.83 0.02
N ILE A 354 28.38 -3.11 -0.01
CA ILE A 354 29.42 -3.09 1.02
C ILE A 354 29.64 -1.65 1.51
N THR A 355 29.85 -1.44 2.81
CA THR A 355 30.25 -0.11 3.31
C THR A 355 31.69 0.21 2.92
N ILE A 356 32.03 1.49 2.95
CA ILE A 356 33.39 1.96 2.62
C ILE A 356 34.18 2.28 3.90
N ASP A 357 35.47 2.55 3.75
CA ASP A 357 36.39 2.80 4.87
C ASP A 357 35.90 3.93 5.79
N GLY A 358 35.72 3.59 7.07
CA GLY A 358 35.33 4.51 8.13
C GLY A 358 33.87 5.00 8.12
N GLU A 359 33.04 4.61 7.16
CA GLU A 359 31.68 5.10 7.00
C GLU A 359 30.63 4.00 7.21
N HIS A 360 29.67 4.22 8.12
CA HIS A 360 28.49 3.34 8.20
C HIS A 360 27.54 3.62 7.04
N SER A 361 26.48 2.82 6.92
CA SER A 361 25.37 3.12 6.03
C SER A 361 24.04 2.74 6.65
N LEU A 362 23.07 3.63 6.49
CA LEU A 362 21.64 3.35 6.70
C LEU A 362 20.89 3.62 5.41
N HIS A 363 20.14 2.63 4.92
CA HIS A 363 19.19 2.83 3.83
C HIS A 363 17.88 2.09 4.10
N VAL A 364 16.82 2.53 3.43
CA VAL A 364 15.54 1.84 3.38
C VAL A 364 15.33 1.36 1.95
N THR A 365 15.04 0.08 1.79
CA THR A 365 14.52 -0.46 0.53
C THR A 365 13.01 -0.42 0.60
N VAL A 366 12.39 0.46 -0.18
CA VAL A 366 10.94 0.46 -0.44
C VAL A 366 10.67 -0.53 -1.56
N SER A 367 9.80 -1.50 -1.31
CA SER A 367 9.56 -2.65 -2.19
C SER A 367 8.09 -2.81 -2.54
N MET A 368 7.78 -3.17 -3.79
CA MET A 368 6.40 -3.36 -4.27
C MET A 368 6.35 -4.36 -5.43
N TYR A 369 5.15 -4.61 -5.97
CA TYR A 369 4.93 -5.47 -7.14
C TYR A 369 5.27 -6.96 -6.96
N GLN A 370 5.35 -7.44 -5.71
CA GLN A 370 5.45 -8.87 -5.44
C GLN A 370 4.19 -9.59 -5.94
N LYS A 371 4.36 -10.63 -6.76
CA LYS A 371 3.24 -11.42 -7.33
C LYS A 371 2.14 -10.55 -7.97
N HIS A 372 2.55 -9.49 -8.68
CA HIS A 372 1.65 -8.55 -9.34
C HIS A 372 1.85 -8.52 -10.87
N SER A 373 1.92 -9.71 -11.48
CA SER A 373 2.18 -9.89 -12.92
C SER A 373 0.96 -10.44 -13.68
N TRP A 374 1.04 -10.45 -15.02
CA TRP A 374 0.05 -11.11 -15.88
C TRP A 374 -0.18 -12.57 -15.52
N ALA A 375 0.86 -13.28 -15.08
CA ALA A 375 0.74 -14.67 -14.65
C ALA A 375 -0.15 -14.79 -13.40
N ASP A 376 0.01 -13.88 -12.44
CA ASP A 376 -0.79 -13.87 -11.20
C ASP A 376 -2.28 -13.58 -11.50
N LEU A 377 -2.56 -12.67 -12.45
CA LEU A 377 -3.92 -12.45 -12.95
C LEU A 377 -4.49 -13.69 -13.66
N PHE A 378 -3.70 -14.32 -14.52
CA PHE A 378 -4.14 -15.51 -15.26
C PHE A 378 -4.35 -16.72 -14.35
N GLU A 379 -3.60 -16.84 -13.25
CA GLU A 379 -3.83 -17.84 -12.21
C GLU A 379 -5.19 -17.67 -11.51
N LYS A 380 -5.79 -16.48 -11.52
CA LYS A 380 -7.19 -16.26 -11.11
C LYS A 380 -8.18 -16.52 -12.24
N MET A 381 -7.88 -16.03 -13.44
CA MET A 381 -8.79 -16.04 -14.58
C MET A 381 -9.01 -17.42 -15.20
N ILE A 382 -7.94 -18.20 -15.43
CA ILE A 382 -8.01 -19.45 -16.20
C ILE A 382 -8.84 -20.52 -15.48
N PRO A 383 -8.69 -20.77 -14.16
CA PRO A 383 -9.51 -21.74 -13.46
C PRO A 383 -11.01 -21.38 -13.51
N ALA A 384 -11.35 -20.10 -13.33
CA ALA A 384 -12.72 -19.62 -13.40
C ALA A 384 -13.30 -19.78 -14.82
N ALA A 385 -12.54 -19.38 -15.85
CA ALA A 385 -12.93 -19.56 -17.25
C ALA A 385 -13.18 -21.03 -17.60
N LEU A 386 -12.34 -21.94 -17.10
CA LEU A 386 -12.51 -23.37 -17.30
C LEU A 386 -13.81 -23.87 -16.65
N GLN A 387 -14.13 -23.46 -15.42
CA GLN A 387 -15.38 -23.84 -14.76
C GLN A 387 -16.61 -23.33 -15.52
N MET A 388 -16.59 -22.09 -15.98
CA MET A 388 -17.67 -21.53 -16.80
C MET A 388 -17.84 -22.31 -18.11
N ALA A 389 -16.74 -22.57 -18.82
CA ALA A 389 -16.77 -23.35 -20.05
C ALA A 389 -17.29 -24.78 -19.81
N ILE A 390 -16.91 -25.43 -18.70
CA ILE A 390 -17.40 -26.76 -18.31
C ILE A 390 -18.92 -26.74 -18.08
N ASN A 391 -19.49 -25.67 -17.52
CA ASN A 391 -20.92 -25.57 -17.26
C ASN A 391 -21.75 -25.36 -18.55
N GLU A 392 -21.20 -24.63 -19.51
CA GLU A 392 -21.91 -24.26 -20.74
C GLU A 392 -21.67 -25.24 -21.90
N ASN A 393 -20.54 -25.95 -21.91
CA ASN A 393 -20.14 -26.80 -23.03
C ASN A 393 -20.15 -28.29 -22.67
N VAL A 394 -21.04 -29.06 -23.30
CA VAL A 394 -21.15 -30.51 -23.07
C VAL A 394 -19.91 -31.28 -23.52
N GLU A 395 -19.19 -30.81 -24.55
CA GLU A 395 -18.00 -31.52 -25.04
C GLU A 395 -16.86 -31.51 -24.02
N LEU A 396 -16.76 -30.48 -23.18
CA LEU A 396 -15.81 -30.43 -22.05
C LEU A 396 -16.20 -31.37 -20.90
N ARG A 397 -17.44 -31.86 -20.88
CA ARG A 397 -17.96 -32.84 -19.91
C ARG A 397 -17.93 -34.28 -20.44
N CYS A 398 -17.65 -34.47 -21.74
CA CYS A 398 -17.53 -35.80 -22.31
C CYS A 398 -16.33 -36.54 -21.70
N GLY A 399 -16.48 -37.86 -21.53
CA GLY A 399 -15.41 -38.71 -21.01
C GLY A 399 -14.18 -38.73 -21.92
N LEU A 400 -13.01 -38.93 -21.32
CA LEU A 400 -11.76 -39.09 -22.06
C LEU A 400 -11.77 -40.35 -22.94
N PRO A 401 -11.05 -40.37 -24.07
CA PRO A 401 -10.82 -41.60 -24.82
C PRO A 401 -10.16 -42.67 -23.94
N PHE A 402 -10.65 -43.92 -24.01
CA PHE A 402 -10.12 -45.02 -23.19
C PHE A 402 -8.64 -45.32 -23.46
N ASP A 403 -8.16 -45.02 -24.66
CA ASP A 403 -6.79 -45.23 -25.13
C ASP A 403 -5.85 -44.04 -24.82
N ILE A 404 -6.29 -43.01 -24.09
CA ILE A 404 -5.49 -41.81 -23.83
C ILE A 404 -4.16 -42.13 -23.14
N TYR A 405 -4.14 -43.06 -22.18
CA TYR A 405 -2.94 -43.44 -21.42
C TYR A 405 -1.96 -44.29 -22.22
N GLU A 406 -2.39 -44.89 -23.33
CA GLU A 406 -1.52 -45.61 -24.26
C GLU A 406 -0.82 -44.65 -25.23
N ASN A 407 -1.35 -43.44 -25.41
CA ASN A 407 -0.84 -42.45 -26.38
C ASN A 407 -0.09 -41.27 -25.74
N PHE A 408 -0.31 -41.01 -24.44
CA PHE A 408 0.30 -39.91 -23.69
C PHE A 408 0.97 -40.41 -22.40
N GLY A 409 1.65 -39.50 -21.69
CA GLY A 409 2.43 -39.79 -20.50
C GLY A 409 3.93 -39.95 -20.79
N LEU A 410 4.74 -39.98 -19.73
CA LEU A 410 6.20 -39.94 -19.81
C LEU A 410 6.78 -41.07 -20.67
N VAL A 411 6.19 -42.27 -20.64
CA VAL A 411 6.63 -43.42 -21.43
C VAL A 411 6.39 -43.23 -22.94
N ASN A 412 5.34 -42.47 -23.29
CA ASN A 412 4.90 -42.25 -24.67
C ASN A 412 5.17 -40.80 -25.13
N SER A 413 6.06 -40.04 -24.46
CA SER A 413 6.29 -38.63 -24.77
C SER A 413 6.87 -38.42 -26.18
N ASP A 414 7.71 -39.35 -26.60
CA ASP A 414 8.49 -39.25 -27.84
C ASP A 414 7.85 -40.04 -28.99
N VAL A 415 6.77 -40.76 -28.72
CA VAL A 415 6.07 -41.59 -29.69
C VAL A 415 5.04 -40.74 -30.43
N ILE A 416 5.28 -40.51 -31.73
CA ILE A 416 4.36 -39.76 -32.59
C ILE A 416 3.49 -40.75 -33.36
N THR A 417 2.21 -40.85 -32.99
CA THR A 417 1.20 -41.65 -33.70
C THR A 417 0.12 -40.75 -34.30
N PRO A 418 -0.57 -41.18 -35.39
CA PRO A 418 -1.73 -40.46 -35.91
C PRO A 418 -2.81 -40.26 -34.84
N ARG A 419 -3.03 -41.26 -33.98
CA ARG A 419 -4.00 -41.21 -32.89
C ARG A 419 -3.64 -40.17 -31.84
N ARG A 420 -2.37 -40.07 -31.46
CA ARG A 420 -1.88 -39.00 -30.57
C ARG A 420 -2.19 -37.63 -31.15
N LYS A 421 -1.87 -37.42 -32.44
CA LYS A 421 -2.12 -36.14 -33.12
C LYS A 421 -3.61 -35.77 -33.15
N GLU A 422 -4.49 -36.73 -33.44
CA GLU A 422 -5.94 -36.56 -33.40
C GLU A 422 -6.41 -36.09 -32.00
N ILE A 423 -5.93 -36.74 -30.93
CA ILE A 423 -6.28 -36.37 -29.55
C ILE A 423 -5.69 -35.00 -29.19
N GLU A 424 -4.46 -34.67 -29.61
CA GLU A 424 -3.86 -33.34 -29.39
C GLU A 424 -4.65 -32.21 -30.09
N GLU A 425 -5.10 -32.44 -31.33
CA GLU A 425 -5.93 -31.49 -32.08
C GLU A 425 -7.30 -31.30 -31.40
N LEU A 426 -7.91 -32.39 -30.92
CA LEU A 426 -9.14 -32.32 -30.12
C LEU A 426 -8.91 -31.53 -28.82
N MET A 427 -7.85 -31.81 -28.06
CA MET A 427 -7.51 -31.09 -26.83
C MET A 427 -7.33 -29.59 -27.07
N LYS A 428 -6.61 -29.21 -28.15
CA LYS A 428 -6.43 -27.80 -28.53
C LYS A 428 -7.75 -27.14 -28.92
N SER A 429 -8.58 -27.82 -29.71
CA SER A 429 -9.91 -27.31 -30.10
C SER A 429 -10.83 -27.13 -28.89
N LEU A 430 -10.80 -28.06 -27.93
CA LEU A 430 -11.54 -27.94 -26.68
C LEU A 430 -11.00 -26.81 -25.80
N PHE A 431 -9.67 -26.65 -25.72
CA PHE A 431 -9.05 -25.55 -24.99
C PHE A 431 -9.42 -24.17 -25.57
N ASP A 432 -9.51 -24.06 -26.89
CA ASP A 432 -9.94 -22.82 -27.56
C ASP A 432 -11.35 -22.38 -27.14
N LYS A 433 -12.21 -23.31 -26.72
CA LYS A 433 -13.55 -22.98 -26.22
C LYS A 433 -13.50 -22.21 -24.92
N ILE A 434 -12.47 -22.40 -24.09
CA ILE A 434 -12.30 -21.69 -22.80
C ILE A 434 -12.14 -20.17 -23.03
N LYS A 435 -11.52 -19.77 -24.14
CA LYS A 435 -11.26 -18.36 -24.47
C LYS A 435 -12.53 -17.51 -24.57
N ASN A 436 -13.67 -18.13 -24.88
CA ASN A 436 -14.95 -17.43 -25.00
C ASN A 436 -15.64 -17.19 -23.65
N HIS A 437 -15.12 -17.77 -22.56
CA HIS A 437 -15.69 -17.69 -21.22
C HIS A 437 -14.73 -17.04 -20.22
N LEU A 438 -13.81 -16.17 -20.68
CA LEU A 438 -12.85 -15.50 -19.79
C LEU A 438 -13.56 -14.49 -18.87
N PRO A 439 -13.59 -14.70 -17.54
CA PRO A 439 -14.21 -13.77 -16.61
C PRO A 439 -13.21 -12.68 -16.22
N ILE A 440 -12.96 -11.75 -17.14
CA ILE A 440 -11.90 -10.74 -17.00
C ILE A 440 -12.13 -9.87 -15.76
N ASP A 441 -13.36 -9.34 -15.61
CA ASP A 441 -13.67 -8.42 -14.50
C ASP A 441 -13.60 -9.12 -13.14
N ASP A 442 -14.17 -10.33 -13.00
CA ASP A 442 -14.06 -11.11 -11.76
C ASP A 442 -12.60 -11.46 -11.44
N ALA A 443 -11.79 -11.84 -12.42
CA ALA A 443 -10.37 -12.11 -12.17
C ALA A 443 -9.62 -10.87 -11.65
N VAL A 444 -9.96 -9.67 -12.15
CA VAL A 444 -9.42 -8.40 -11.66
C VAL A 444 -9.94 -8.09 -10.26
N ASP A 445 -11.21 -8.36 -9.96
CA ASP A 445 -11.80 -8.25 -8.62
C ASP A 445 -11.09 -9.17 -7.62
N GLN A 446 -10.90 -10.44 -7.96
CA GLN A 446 -10.19 -11.41 -7.12
C GLN A 446 -8.71 -11.06 -6.94
N MET A 447 -8.09 -10.41 -7.93
CA MET A 447 -6.73 -9.89 -7.80
C MET A 447 -6.70 -8.70 -6.82
N ASN A 448 -7.60 -7.73 -6.97
CA ASN A 448 -7.66 -6.57 -6.09
C ASN A 448 -8.13 -6.93 -4.67
N LYS A 449 -8.96 -7.97 -4.50
CA LYS A 449 -9.29 -8.54 -3.20
C LYS A 449 -8.04 -8.95 -2.41
N ASN A 450 -7.02 -9.51 -3.07
CA ASN A 450 -5.74 -9.80 -2.41
C ASN A 450 -5.05 -8.51 -1.97
N TYR A 451 -5.06 -7.47 -2.81
CA TYR A 451 -4.55 -6.15 -2.43
C TYR A 451 -5.28 -5.58 -1.19
N GLN A 452 -6.60 -5.74 -1.07
CA GLN A 452 -7.33 -5.31 0.13
C GLN A 452 -6.84 -6.01 1.40
N HIS A 453 -6.34 -7.25 1.30
CA HIS A 453 -5.73 -7.96 2.45
C HIS A 453 -4.28 -7.54 2.69
N ASP A 454 -3.53 -7.30 1.62
CA ASP A 454 -2.11 -6.96 1.69
C ASP A 454 -1.86 -5.52 2.16
N ALA A 455 -2.75 -4.59 1.79
CA ALA A 455 -2.60 -3.15 1.98
C ALA A 455 -2.39 -2.74 3.44
N LEU A 456 -1.56 -1.71 3.67
CA LEU A 456 -1.45 -1.08 4.98
C LEU A 456 -2.71 -0.23 5.25
N PRO A 457 -3.17 -0.15 6.52
CA PRO A 457 -4.24 0.77 6.89
C PRO A 457 -3.83 2.23 6.62
N PRO A 458 -4.79 3.12 6.31
CA PRO A 458 -4.49 4.50 5.97
C PRO A 458 -3.96 5.28 7.18
N VAL A 459 -3.05 6.21 6.93
CA VAL A 459 -2.67 7.23 7.91
C VAL A 459 -3.57 8.45 7.72
N LEU A 460 -4.22 8.88 8.81
CA LEU A 460 -5.13 10.02 8.81
C LEU A 460 -4.48 11.26 9.43
N SER A 461 -4.55 12.38 8.72
CA SER A 461 -4.27 13.70 9.27
C SER A 461 -5.33 14.09 10.30
N ASP A 462 -5.02 15.07 11.16
CA ASP A 462 -5.97 15.53 12.17
C ASP A 462 -7.22 16.18 11.56
N LEU A 463 -7.10 16.75 10.35
CA LEU A 463 -8.26 17.25 9.59
C LEU A 463 -9.15 16.11 9.12
N GLU A 464 -8.57 15.01 8.62
CA GLU A 464 -9.34 13.83 8.19
C GLU A 464 -10.02 13.14 9.37
N LYS A 465 -9.33 13.01 10.51
CA LYS A 465 -9.95 12.48 11.73
C LYS A 465 -11.20 13.29 12.10
N ALA A 466 -11.13 14.62 12.05
CA ALA A 466 -12.25 15.48 12.41
C ALA A 466 -13.52 15.34 11.52
N VAL A 467 -13.42 14.70 10.35
CA VAL A 467 -14.53 14.46 9.42
C VAL A 467 -14.76 12.98 9.12
N THR A 468 -14.27 12.10 9.98
CA THR A 468 -14.46 10.65 9.91
C THR A 468 -14.89 10.13 11.27
N VAL A 469 -15.30 8.87 11.34
CA VAL A 469 -15.59 8.20 12.63
C VAL A 469 -14.39 8.20 13.59
N PHE A 470 -13.16 8.36 13.09
CA PHE A 470 -11.97 8.42 13.96
C PHE A 470 -11.87 9.70 14.80
N GLY A 471 -12.68 10.71 14.47
CA GLY A 471 -12.88 11.90 15.29
C GLY A 471 -14.12 11.81 16.17
N ASP A 472 -14.66 10.60 16.39
CA ASP A 472 -15.88 10.35 17.17
C ASP A 472 -15.94 11.23 18.41
N SER A 473 -17.05 11.94 18.51
CA SER A 473 -17.30 12.90 19.57
C SER A 473 -18.16 12.33 20.68
N ASP A 474 -18.70 11.11 20.56
CA ASP A 474 -19.55 10.49 21.57
C ASP A 474 -18.79 10.37 22.91
N VAL A 475 -19.29 11.05 23.93
CA VAL A 475 -18.71 11.03 25.29
C VAL A 475 -19.71 10.45 26.27
N MET A 476 -19.37 9.32 26.88
CA MET A 476 -20.02 8.79 28.07
C MET A 476 -19.67 9.66 29.28
N ILE A 477 -20.66 10.36 29.83
CA ILE A 477 -20.54 11.15 31.05
C ILE A 477 -21.12 10.40 32.25
N GLU A 478 -21.04 11.01 33.43
CA GLU A 478 -21.58 10.45 34.67
C GLU A 478 -23.06 10.06 34.51
N ASN A 479 -23.48 9.07 35.32
CA ASN A 479 -24.84 8.52 35.33
C ASN A 479 -25.27 7.85 34.01
N GLY A 480 -24.32 7.46 33.15
CA GLY A 480 -24.61 6.69 31.93
C GLY A 480 -25.25 7.51 30.81
N LYS A 481 -25.12 8.84 30.82
CA LYS A 481 -25.58 9.71 29.72
C LYS A 481 -24.48 9.81 28.65
N VAL A 482 -24.84 9.68 27.38
CA VAL A 482 -23.95 9.95 26.25
C VAL A 482 -24.22 11.37 25.75
N THR A 483 -23.18 12.10 25.36
CA THR A 483 -23.28 13.49 24.86
C THR A 483 -22.41 13.68 23.62
N ASN A 484 -22.66 14.76 22.88
CA ASN A 484 -22.03 15.06 21.58
C ASN A 484 -22.27 13.99 20.50
N ARG A 485 -23.45 13.37 20.52
CA ARG A 485 -23.82 12.38 19.51
C ARG A 485 -23.90 13.02 18.14
N VAL A 486 -23.33 12.39 17.12
CA VAL A 486 -23.43 12.84 15.73
C VAL A 486 -24.25 11.85 14.91
N GLU A 487 -25.00 12.35 13.93
CA GLU A 487 -25.74 11.52 12.99
C GLU A 487 -25.55 12.03 11.57
N ILE A 488 -25.57 11.10 10.61
CA ILE A 488 -25.56 11.41 9.19
C ILE A 488 -26.99 11.65 8.73
N GLY A 489 -27.24 12.82 8.13
CA GLY A 489 -28.50 13.17 7.49
C GLY A 489 -28.48 12.99 5.97
N LEU A 490 -29.65 13.09 5.32
CA LEU A 490 -29.76 12.99 3.86
C LEU A 490 -29.04 14.13 3.12
N ASP A 491 -28.95 15.31 3.73
CA ASP A 491 -28.23 16.48 3.23
C ASP A 491 -26.71 16.42 3.53
N THR A 492 -26.28 15.43 4.32
CA THR A 492 -24.86 15.23 4.61
C THR A 492 -24.15 14.79 3.34
N LYS A 493 -23.08 15.49 2.99
CA LYS A 493 -22.22 15.16 1.87
C LYS A 493 -21.06 14.28 2.31
N ILE A 494 -20.92 13.14 1.62
CA ILE A 494 -19.94 12.11 1.92
C ILE A 494 -19.10 11.76 0.69
N ARG A 495 -17.93 11.19 0.90
CA ARG A 495 -17.09 10.56 -0.13
C ARG A 495 -16.27 9.43 0.48
N LEU A 496 -15.71 8.54 -0.34
CA LEU A 496 -14.77 7.51 0.13
C LEU A 496 -13.51 8.17 0.76
N LEU A 497 -12.98 7.53 1.81
CA LEU A 497 -11.79 7.99 2.52
C LEU A 497 -10.54 8.01 1.63
N ARG A 498 -10.36 6.96 0.82
CA ARG A 498 -9.32 6.84 -0.21
C ARG A 498 -9.94 6.25 -1.47
N LYS A 499 -9.31 6.44 -2.63
CA LYS A 499 -9.79 5.91 -3.92
C LYS A 499 -9.90 4.39 -3.93
N ASN A 500 -8.87 3.72 -3.42
CA ASN A 500 -8.79 2.26 -3.45
C ASN A 500 -9.19 1.62 -2.10
N ILE A 501 -9.83 2.38 -1.19
CA ILE A 501 -10.11 1.98 0.20
C ILE A 501 -10.94 0.70 0.33
N LEU A 502 -11.73 0.40 -0.70
CA LEU A 502 -12.57 -0.77 -0.77
C LEU A 502 -12.64 -1.33 -2.19
N ARG A 503 -12.97 -2.61 -2.29
CA ARG A 503 -13.30 -3.31 -3.54
C ARG A 503 -14.62 -4.05 -3.37
N MET A 504 -15.55 -3.81 -4.28
CA MET A 504 -16.77 -4.57 -4.40
C MET A 504 -16.50 -5.84 -5.21
N VAL A 505 -16.88 -7.00 -4.68
CA VAL A 505 -16.69 -8.31 -5.30
C VAL A 505 -18.00 -9.08 -5.22
N SER A 506 -18.43 -9.64 -6.36
CA SER A 506 -19.63 -10.47 -6.44
C SER A 506 -19.25 -11.94 -6.22
N GLU A 507 -19.69 -12.52 -5.11
CA GLU A 507 -19.54 -13.94 -4.80
C GLU A 507 -20.94 -14.58 -4.69
N GLU A 508 -21.21 -15.41 -3.67
CA GLU A 508 -22.60 -15.80 -3.35
C GLU A 508 -23.48 -14.60 -2.98
N LYS A 509 -22.84 -13.53 -2.50
CA LYS A 509 -23.40 -12.22 -2.16
C LYS A 509 -22.38 -11.15 -2.51
N ILE A 510 -22.81 -9.89 -2.55
CA ILE A 510 -21.90 -8.77 -2.78
C ILE A 510 -21.15 -8.46 -1.48
N ARG A 511 -19.83 -8.47 -1.54
CA ARG A 511 -18.94 -8.13 -0.43
C ARG A 511 -18.09 -6.93 -0.79
N LEU A 512 -17.99 -6.01 0.16
CA LEU A 512 -17.06 -4.89 0.13
C LEU A 512 -15.85 -5.26 0.97
N TYR A 513 -14.77 -5.66 0.33
CA TYR A 513 -13.48 -5.86 0.99
C TYR A 513 -12.80 -4.51 1.17
N TYR A 514 -12.13 -4.29 2.30
CA TYR A 514 -11.48 -3.01 2.61
C TYR A 514 -10.22 -3.21 3.44
N TYR A 515 -9.38 -2.17 3.58
CA TYR A 515 -8.11 -2.27 4.34
C TYR A 515 -8.00 -1.34 5.55
N VAL A 516 -9.05 -0.60 5.92
CA VAL A 516 -9.03 0.32 7.09
C VAL A 516 -8.70 -0.41 8.40
N GLU A 517 -9.20 -1.63 8.57
CA GLU A 517 -9.02 -2.45 9.77
C GLU A 517 -7.81 -3.39 9.69
N ASN A 518 -6.98 -3.27 8.65
CA ASN A 518 -5.78 -4.11 8.52
C ASN A 518 -4.78 -3.82 9.64
N SER A 519 -4.07 -4.85 10.07
CA SER A 519 -2.96 -4.71 11.01
C SER A 519 -1.74 -4.09 10.32
N LEU A 520 -0.89 -3.41 11.11
CA LEU A 520 0.45 -3.02 10.65
C LEU A 520 1.40 -4.21 10.54
N GLU A 521 1.09 -5.33 11.17
CA GLU A 521 1.71 -6.62 10.90
C GLU A 521 1.06 -7.22 9.66
N TYR A 522 1.87 -7.57 8.66
CA TYR A 522 1.38 -8.11 7.39
C TYR A 522 0.52 -9.37 7.63
N HIS A 523 -0.73 -9.32 7.15
CA HIS A 523 -1.77 -10.34 7.40
C HIS A 523 -1.98 -10.67 8.89
N GLY A 524 -1.76 -9.70 9.78
CA GLY A 524 -1.99 -9.87 11.22
C GLY A 524 -3.47 -10.01 11.60
N ASN A 525 -4.36 -9.51 10.73
CA ASN A 525 -5.81 -9.68 10.83
C ASN A 525 -6.31 -10.47 9.61
N ASP A 526 -7.46 -11.13 9.77
CA ASP A 526 -8.21 -11.70 8.65
C ASP A 526 -8.71 -10.58 7.73
N LEU A 527 -8.89 -10.89 6.44
CA LEU A 527 -9.39 -9.95 5.43
C LEU A 527 -10.79 -9.42 5.81
N PRO A 528 -10.95 -8.13 6.16
CA PRO A 528 -12.23 -7.61 6.59
C PRO A 528 -13.15 -7.34 5.40
N PHE A 529 -14.45 -7.52 5.62
CA PHE A 529 -15.46 -7.25 4.61
C PHE A 529 -16.79 -6.78 5.22
N LEU A 530 -17.56 -6.04 4.42
CA LEU A 530 -18.96 -5.73 4.67
C LEU A 530 -19.81 -6.41 3.60
N GLU A 531 -20.75 -7.24 4.02
CA GLU A 531 -21.73 -7.85 3.12
C GLU A 531 -22.88 -6.85 2.90
N ILE A 532 -23.29 -6.68 1.64
CA ILE A 532 -24.42 -5.81 1.27
C ILE A 532 -25.40 -6.58 0.38
N GLU A 533 -26.66 -6.13 0.42
CA GLU A 533 -27.68 -6.61 -0.50
C GLU A 533 -27.45 -6.02 -1.90
N GLU A 534 -27.84 -6.76 -2.95
CA GLU A 534 -27.65 -6.35 -4.35
C GLU A 534 -28.31 -5.01 -4.67
N GLU A 535 -29.45 -4.72 -4.02
CA GLU A 535 -30.18 -3.47 -4.16
C GLU A 535 -29.38 -2.25 -3.67
N LEU A 536 -28.39 -2.44 -2.78
CA LEU A 536 -27.55 -1.37 -2.23
C LEU A 536 -26.27 -1.13 -3.03
N ALA A 537 -25.92 -2.02 -3.96
CA ALA A 537 -24.68 -1.92 -4.75
C ALA A 537 -24.56 -0.60 -5.55
N PRO A 538 -25.62 -0.06 -6.18
CA PRO A 538 -25.48 1.16 -6.97
C PRO A 538 -25.12 2.40 -6.12
N ALA A 539 -25.44 2.39 -4.81
CA ALA A 539 -24.97 3.42 -3.88
C ALA A 539 -23.44 3.42 -3.73
N ILE A 540 -22.83 2.23 -3.68
CA ILE A 540 -21.38 2.05 -3.60
C ILE A 540 -20.73 2.44 -4.92
N GLU A 541 -21.31 2.03 -6.06
CA GLU A 541 -20.85 2.42 -7.39
C GLU A 541 -20.85 3.95 -7.56
N THR A 542 -21.88 4.63 -7.05
CA THR A 542 -21.97 6.09 -7.04
C THR A 542 -20.77 6.70 -6.30
N LEU A 543 -20.43 6.17 -5.12
CA LEU A 543 -19.29 6.66 -4.32
C LEU A 543 -17.93 6.37 -4.98
N ILE A 544 -17.75 5.18 -5.55
CA ILE A 544 -16.52 4.79 -6.26
C ILE A 544 -16.29 5.68 -7.48
N THR A 545 -17.32 5.89 -8.29
CA THR A 545 -17.21 6.64 -9.56
C THR A 545 -17.16 8.16 -9.36
N SER A 546 -17.71 8.67 -8.25
CA SER A 546 -17.70 10.09 -7.93
C SER A 546 -16.43 10.56 -7.23
N TYR A 547 -15.64 9.66 -6.63
CA TYR A 547 -14.40 10.04 -5.95
C TYR A 547 -13.47 10.87 -6.87
N PRO A 548 -12.87 11.98 -6.38
CA PRO A 548 -12.82 12.47 -4.99
C PRO A 548 -13.96 13.43 -4.60
N GLU A 549 -14.97 13.62 -5.45
CA GLU A 549 -16.04 14.57 -5.20
C GLU A 549 -16.97 14.10 -4.08
N TYR A 550 -17.52 15.07 -3.35
CA TYR A 550 -18.52 14.83 -2.32
C TYR A 550 -19.92 14.67 -2.93
N VAL A 551 -20.64 13.65 -2.49
CA VAL A 551 -22.02 13.35 -2.89
C VAL A 551 -22.92 13.42 -1.67
N SER A 552 -24.05 14.12 -1.78
CA SER A 552 -25.05 14.14 -0.71
C SER A 552 -25.68 12.75 -0.56
N VAL A 553 -25.95 12.31 0.67
CA VAL A 553 -26.58 11.00 0.93
C VAL A 553 -27.91 10.86 0.19
N GLU A 554 -28.70 11.92 0.06
CA GLU A 554 -29.93 11.97 -0.75
C GLU A 554 -29.73 11.59 -2.23
N ASN A 555 -28.52 11.77 -2.77
CA ASN A 555 -28.17 11.55 -4.18
C ASN A 555 -27.51 10.19 -4.43
N LEU A 556 -27.40 9.32 -3.43
CA LEU A 556 -26.99 7.93 -3.64
C LEU A 556 -28.06 7.22 -4.49
N ASP A 557 -27.61 6.41 -5.46
CA ASP A 557 -28.47 5.73 -6.44
C ASP A 557 -29.20 4.51 -5.84
N VAL A 558 -30.07 4.77 -4.86
CA VAL A 558 -30.91 3.79 -4.19
C VAL A 558 -32.30 4.39 -4.01
N PRO A 559 -33.38 3.60 -4.13
CA PRO A 559 -34.73 4.15 -4.18
C PRO A 559 -35.21 4.70 -2.83
N ASN A 560 -34.85 4.07 -1.72
CA ASN A 560 -35.40 4.39 -0.39
C ASN A 560 -34.44 5.27 0.42
N GLU A 561 -34.98 6.28 1.10
CA GLU A 561 -34.20 7.16 2.00
C GLU A 561 -33.64 6.41 3.21
N SER A 562 -34.35 5.41 3.74
CA SER A 562 -33.87 4.56 4.83
C SER A 562 -32.60 3.81 4.42
N ASP A 563 -32.60 3.25 3.22
CA ASP A 563 -31.48 2.45 2.70
C ASP A 563 -30.25 3.32 2.45
N LYS A 564 -30.46 4.57 1.97
CA LYS A 564 -29.41 5.60 1.84
C LYS A 564 -28.71 5.88 3.17
N LEU A 565 -29.49 6.08 4.23
CA LEU A 565 -28.95 6.35 5.56
C LEU A 565 -28.26 5.12 6.15
N GLN A 566 -28.85 3.94 5.96
CA GLN A 566 -28.28 2.68 6.44
C GLN A 566 -26.93 2.39 5.80
N ILE A 567 -26.79 2.55 4.48
CA ILE A 567 -25.50 2.32 3.82
C ILE A 567 -24.47 3.37 4.21
N ALA A 568 -24.86 4.64 4.32
CA ALA A 568 -23.96 5.70 4.76
C ALA A 568 -23.45 5.46 6.19
N ASP A 569 -24.33 5.06 7.12
CA ASP A 569 -23.96 4.71 8.49
C ASP A 569 -23.06 3.47 8.57
N ALA A 570 -23.35 2.44 7.77
CA ALA A 570 -22.54 1.21 7.71
C ALA A 570 -21.10 1.47 7.20
N LEU A 571 -20.94 2.40 6.26
CA LEU A 571 -19.63 2.84 5.77
C LEU A 571 -18.93 3.77 6.75
N TRP A 572 -19.67 4.69 7.39
CA TRP A 572 -19.14 5.62 8.39
C TRP A 572 -18.58 4.88 9.60
N SER A 573 -19.35 3.96 10.17
CA SER A 573 -18.96 3.15 11.33
C SER A 573 -17.70 2.32 11.11
N ARG A 574 -17.36 2.01 9.85
CA ARG A 574 -16.13 1.32 9.44
C ARG A 574 -14.99 2.25 9.01
N GLY A 575 -15.21 3.56 9.04
CA GLY A 575 -14.24 4.56 8.62
C GLY A 575 -13.95 4.53 7.11
N LEU A 576 -14.89 4.05 6.28
CA LEU A 576 -14.71 3.95 4.83
C LEU A 576 -15.05 5.25 4.09
N ILE A 577 -15.78 6.15 4.73
CA ILE A 577 -16.19 7.45 4.18
C ILE A 577 -15.78 8.59 5.11
N MET A 578 -15.74 9.79 4.54
CA MET A 578 -15.61 11.05 5.27
C MET A 578 -16.70 12.04 4.86
N THR A 579 -17.02 12.98 5.74
CA THR A 579 -17.99 14.06 5.48
C THR A 579 -17.32 15.34 4.94
N GLU A 580 -18.08 16.20 4.27
CA GLU A 580 -17.55 17.49 3.74
C GLU A 580 -17.14 18.44 4.88
N TYR A 581 -17.87 18.38 6.00
CA TYR A 581 -17.64 19.15 7.21
C TYR A 581 -17.81 18.25 8.44
N PRO A 582 -17.22 18.61 9.61
CA PRO A 582 -17.47 17.91 10.86
C PRO A 582 -18.97 17.90 11.18
N LEU A 583 -19.50 16.74 11.58
CA LEU A 583 -20.91 16.59 11.92
C LEU A 583 -21.28 17.44 13.16
N GLU A 584 -22.48 18.03 13.16
CA GLU A 584 -22.97 18.77 14.31
C GLU A 584 -23.47 17.81 15.40
N SER A 585 -23.12 18.09 16.65
CA SER A 585 -23.60 17.31 17.79
C SER A 585 -25.09 17.55 18.03
N ILE A 586 -25.85 16.47 18.12
CA ILE A 586 -27.21 16.43 18.64
C ILE A 586 -27.12 16.43 20.16
N ASP A 587 -27.54 17.52 20.78
CA ASP A 587 -27.72 17.59 22.23
C ASP A 587 -29.12 17.04 22.56
N ASP A 588 -29.20 15.93 23.28
CA ASP A 588 -30.44 15.46 23.90
C ASP A 588 -30.81 16.42 25.04
N ASP A 589 -31.77 17.32 24.76
CA ASP A 589 -32.44 18.19 25.75
C ASP A 589 -33.13 17.37 26.85
#